data_AF-A0A3B9Y4E2-F1
#
_entry.id   AF-A0A3B9Y4E2-F1
#
_cell.length_a   1.000
_cell.length_b   1.000
_cell.length_c   1.000
_cell.angle_alpha   90.00
_cell.angle_beta   90.00
_cell.angle_gamma   90.00
#
_symmetry.space_group_name_H-M   'P 1'
#
loop_
_entity.id
_entity.type
_entity.pdbx_description
1 polymer ?
#
loop_
_entity_poly.entity_id
_entity_poly.type
_entity_poly.pdbx_seq_one_letter_code
_entity_poly.pdbx_strand_id
1 'polypeptide(L)'
;MFRFLKQDLLWTNAHVRTPAQFLLWSWMVALAFTQLSLARELGRHALLPWEAKGRPVSPRQVRRVMPTLLLQLGTPTRPCQPRGKALGRAKGFHPKSAQRHPIVYKTRNKQETSKTAPST
;
A
#
# COMPACT_ATOMS: atom_id res chain seq x y z
N MET A 1 10.53 1.91 8.53
CA MET A 1 9.16 2.15 7.99
C MET A 1 9.09 2.01 6.48
N PHE A 2 9.85 2.79 5.69
CA PHE A 2 9.76 2.77 4.22
C PHE A 2 10.02 1.42 3.55
N ARG A 3 11.07 0.69 3.98
CA ARG A 3 11.39 -0.65 3.45
C ARG A 3 10.24 -1.64 3.68
N PHE A 4 9.63 -1.60 4.86
CA PHE A 4 8.48 -2.44 5.23
C PHE A 4 7.27 -2.17 4.32
N LEU A 5 6.93 -0.90 4.11
CA LEU A 5 5.83 -0.52 3.21
C LEU A 5 6.02 -1.06 1.78
N LYS A 6 7.24 -0.95 1.25
CA LYS A 6 7.57 -1.42 -0.10
C LYS A 6 7.63 -2.94 -0.22
N GLN A 7 8.32 -3.61 0.71
CA GLN A 7 8.63 -5.03 0.62
C GLN A 7 7.51 -5.91 1.21
N ASP A 8 7.00 -5.55 2.37
CA ASP A 8 6.04 -6.36 3.12
C ASP A 8 4.58 -6.02 2.78
N LEU A 9 4.26 -4.73 2.62
CA LEU A 9 2.92 -4.26 2.20
C LEU A 9 2.79 -4.07 0.68
N LEU A 10 3.84 -4.42 -0.06
CA LEU A 10 3.83 -4.47 -1.53
C LEU A 10 3.39 -3.14 -2.17
N TRP A 11 3.67 -2.00 -1.52
CA TRP A 11 3.18 -0.69 -1.97
C TRP A 11 3.53 -0.40 -3.44
N THR A 12 4.73 -0.79 -3.88
CA THR A 12 5.21 -0.57 -5.25
C THR A 12 4.82 -1.67 -6.25
N ASN A 13 4.29 -2.80 -5.79
CA ASN A 13 3.96 -3.95 -6.64
C ASN A 13 2.49 -3.97 -7.09
N ALA A 14 1.73 -2.90 -6.79
CA ALA A 14 0.33 -2.82 -7.20
C ALA A 14 0.21 -2.60 -8.71
N HIS A 15 -0.44 -3.56 -9.38
CA HIS A 15 -0.66 -3.54 -10.83
C HIS A 15 -1.96 -2.80 -11.14
N VAL A 16 -1.86 -1.48 -11.10
CA VAL A 16 -3.00 -0.57 -11.22
C VAL A 16 -2.90 0.22 -12.51
N ARG A 17 -4.04 0.44 -13.19
CA ARG A 17 -4.05 1.07 -14.52
C ARG A 17 -4.02 2.60 -14.46
N THR A 18 -4.67 3.20 -13.47
CA THR A 18 -4.80 4.66 -13.38
C THR A 18 -4.06 5.22 -12.17
N PRO A 19 -3.54 6.46 -12.25
CA PRO A 19 -2.87 7.10 -11.12
C PRO A 19 -3.81 7.31 -9.93
N ALA A 20 -5.09 7.61 -10.19
CA ALA A 20 -6.11 7.75 -9.14
C ALA A 20 -6.31 6.44 -8.37
N GLN A 21 -6.34 5.29 -9.04
CA GLN A 21 -6.41 4.00 -8.37
C GLN A 21 -5.14 3.70 -7.56
N PHE A 22 -3.96 4.16 -8.00
CA PHE A 22 -2.73 4.00 -7.23
C PHE A 22 -2.73 4.86 -5.94
N LEU A 23 -3.36 6.03 -5.98
CA LEU A 23 -3.62 6.83 -4.77
C LEU A 23 -4.54 6.09 -3.80
N LEU A 24 -5.63 5.51 -4.29
CA LEU A 24 -6.52 4.67 -3.46
C LEU A 24 -5.77 3.47 -2.87
N TRP A 25 -4.90 2.83 -3.64
CA TRP A 25 -4.02 1.77 -3.15
C TRP A 25 -3.10 2.27 -2.02
N SER A 26 -2.54 3.47 -2.16
CA SER A 26 -1.70 4.07 -1.12
C SER A 26 -2.48 4.31 0.18
N TRP A 27 -3.75 4.71 0.08
CA TRP A 27 -4.64 4.80 1.24
C TRP A 27 -4.92 3.45 1.89
N MET A 28 -5.15 2.38 1.11
CA MET A 28 -5.32 1.03 1.66
C MET A 28 -4.06 0.54 2.39
N VAL A 29 -2.88 0.81 1.84
CA VAL A 29 -1.59 0.50 2.49
C VAL A 29 -1.44 1.29 3.80
N ALA A 30 -1.81 2.56 3.82
CA ALA A 30 -1.77 3.38 5.03
C ALA A 30 -2.72 2.85 6.11
N LEU A 31 -3.95 2.48 5.75
CA LEU A 31 -4.91 1.87 6.68
C LEU A 31 -4.40 0.55 7.25
N ALA A 32 -3.83 -0.32 6.41
CA ALA A 32 -3.22 -1.57 6.87
C ALA A 32 -2.05 -1.33 7.84
N PHE A 33 -1.23 -0.31 7.58
CA PHE A 33 -0.15 0.07 8.49
C PHE A 33 -0.68 0.61 9.83
N THR A 34 -1.75 1.39 9.81
CA THR A 34 -2.43 1.86 11.03
C THR A 34 -2.98 0.68 11.84
N GLN A 35 -3.63 -0.29 11.19
CA GLN A 35 -4.12 -1.51 11.86
C GLN A 35 -2.99 -2.28 12.56
N LEU A 36 -1.85 -2.46 11.89
CA LEU A 36 -0.67 -3.09 12.50
C LEU A 36 -0.08 -2.26 13.64
N SER A 37 -0.18 -0.94 13.58
CA SER A 37 0.32 -0.06 14.64
C SER A 37 -0.55 -0.15 15.89
N LEU A 38 -1.88 -0.30 15.73
CA LEU A 38 -2.82 -0.53 16.82
C LEU A 38 -2.67 -1.93 17.43
N ALA A 39 -2.47 -2.96 16.60
CA ALA A 39 -2.27 -4.34 17.06
C ALA A 39 -0.92 -4.61 17.77
N ARG A 40 -0.08 -3.57 17.93
CA ARG A 40 1.27 -3.69 18.46
C ARG A 40 1.33 -4.19 19.91
N GLU A 41 0.34 -3.83 20.72
CA GLU A 41 0.26 -4.27 22.11
C GLU A 41 -0.01 -5.77 22.21
N LEU A 42 -0.95 -6.26 21.40
CA LEU A 42 -1.26 -7.69 21.27
C LEU A 42 -0.06 -8.48 20.74
N GLY A 43 0.72 -7.87 19.83
CA GLY A 43 1.94 -8.47 19.28
C GLY A 43 3.06 -8.74 20.30
N ARG A 44 3.07 -8.10 21.48
CA ARG A 44 4.07 -8.38 22.53
C ARG A 44 3.95 -9.80 23.08
N HIS A 45 2.72 -10.33 23.13
CA HIS A 45 2.45 -11.65 23.69
C HIS A 45 2.83 -12.81 22.75
N ALA A 46 3.04 -12.52 21.48
CA ALA A 46 3.32 -13.52 20.45
C ALA A 46 4.77 -13.43 19.91
N LEU A 47 5.66 -12.79 20.66
CA LEU A 47 7.10 -12.87 20.41
C LEU A 47 7.58 -14.31 20.62
N LEU A 48 8.45 -14.77 19.73
CA LEU A 48 9.06 -16.09 19.88
C LEU A 48 9.99 -16.13 21.10
N PRO A 49 10.22 -17.31 21.70
CA PRO A 49 11.04 -17.43 22.90
C PRO A 49 12.45 -16.85 22.77
N TRP A 50 13.03 -16.91 21.57
CA TRP A 50 14.37 -16.39 21.26
C TRP A 50 14.38 -14.93 20.76
N GLU A 51 13.21 -14.30 20.59
CA GLU A 51 13.12 -12.89 20.19
C GLU A 51 13.28 -11.97 21.40
N ALA A 52 14.00 -10.86 21.22
CA ALA A 52 14.31 -9.92 22.30
C ALA A 52 13.05 -9.19 22.81
N LYS A 53 12.66 -9.47 24.07
CA LYS A 53 11.45 -8.94 24.72
C LYS A 53 11.55 -7.47 25.18
N GLY A 54 12.76 -6.92 25.28
CA GLY A 54 13.00 -5.54 25.74
C GLY A 54 12.90 -4.47 24.65
N ARG A 55 12.64 -4.85 23.40
CA ARG A 55 12.57 -3.90 22.27
C ARG A 55 11.13 -3.63 21.85
N PRO A 56 10.86 -2.43 21.31
CA PRO A 56 9.58 -2.15 20.67
C PRO A 56 9.26 -3.19 19.57
N VAL A 57 8.09 -3.82 19.65
CA VAL A 57 7.64 -4.80 18.63
C VAL A 57 7.58 -4.12 17.27
N SER A 58 8.24 -4.74 16.27
CA SER A 58 8.28 -4.23 14.91
C SER A 58 6.98 -4.54 14.15
N PRO A 59 6.57 -3.71 13.17
CA PRO A 59 5.37 -3.98 12.36
C PRO A 59 5.40 -5.35 11.67
N ARG A 60 6.60 -5.87 11.35
CA ARG A 60 6.79 -7.18 10.73
C ARG A 60 6.51 -8.33 11.69
N GLN A 61 6.84 -8.17 12.97
CA GLN A 61 6.46 -9.11 14.02
C GLN A 61 4.95 -9.07 14.26
N VAL A 62 4.33 -7.89 14.35
CA VAL A 62 2.88 -7.77 14.50
C VAL A 62 2.13 -8.42 13.33
N ARG A 63 2.61 -8.21 12.10
CA ARG A 63 2.05 -8.84 10.90
C ARG A 63 2.01 -10.36 10.97
N ARG A 64 2.96 -11.01 11.67
CA ARG A 64 2.98 -12.47 11.83
C ARG A 64 1.82 -12.98 12.67
N VAL A 65 1.39 -12.19 13.65
CA VAL A 65 0.33 -12.52 14.62
C VAL A 65 -1.04 -12.11 14.11
N MET A 66 -1.08 -11.14 13.20
CA MET A 66 -2.30 -10.57 12.64
C MET A 66 -3.30 -11.61 12.10
N PRO A 67 -2.91 -12.71 11.40
CA PRO A 67 -3.86 -13.73 10.97
C PRO A 67 -4.62 -14.38 12.12
N THR A 68 -3.97 -14.63 13.26
CA THR A 68 -4.62 -15.18 14.46
C THR A 68 -5.64 -14.21 15.03
N LEU A 69 -5.29 -12.92 15.10
CA LEU A 69 -6.21 -11.87 15.56
C LEU A 69 -7.41 -11.71 14.62
N LEU A 70 -7.16 -11.73 13.30
CA LEU A 70 -8.22 -11.66 12.29
C LEU A 70 -9.17 -12.86 12.35
N LEU A 71 -8.66 -14.05 12.64
CA LEU A 71 -9.48 -15.23 12.83
C LEU A 71 -10.40 -15.11 14.05
N GLN A 72 -9.89 -14.55 15.16
CA GLN A 72 -10.66 -14.34 16.38
C GLN A 72 -11.75 -13.27 16.21
N LEU A 73 -11.46 -12.20 15.48
CA LEU A 73 -12.41 -11.12 15.18
C LEU A 73 -13.48 -11.55 14.16
N GLY A 74 -13.18 -12.55 13.34
CA GLY A 74 -14.03 -12.97 12.23
C GLY A 74 -14.06 -11.93 11.11
N THR A 75 -15.00 -12.11 10.17
CA THR A 75 -15.17 -11.20 9.02
C THR A 75 -16.48 -10.42 9.16
N PRO A 76 -16.45 -9.09 9.36
CA PRO A 76 -17.67 -8.28 9.36
C PRO A 76 -18.26 -8.12 7.94
N THR A 77 -17.54 -8.58 6.93
CA THR A 77 -17.92 -8.48 5.52
C THR A 77 -19.13 -9.36 5.20
N ARG A 78 -20.01 -8.83 4.34
CA ARG A 78 -21.12 -9.60 3.75
C ARG A 78 -20.57 -10.77 2.93
N PRO A 79 -21.33 -11.88 2.80
CA PRO A 79 -20.95 -12.98 1.93
C PRO A 79 -20.71 -12.49 0.51
N CYS A 80 -19.67 -13.02 -0.14
CA CYS A 80 -19.33 -12.68 -1.50
C CYS A 80 -20.46 -13.04 -2.46
N GLN A 81 -20.69 -12.20 -3.46
CA GLN A 81 -21.64 -12.51 -4.53
C GLN A 81 -21.17 -13.76 -5.29
N PRO A 82 -22.05 -14.76 -5.51
CA PRO A 82 -21.67 -15.95 -6.27
C PRO A 82 -21.31 -15.56 -7.71
N ARG A 83 -20.19 -16.10 -8.20
CA ARG A 83 -19.58 -15.73 -9.49
C ARG A 83 -20.47 -15.96 -10.72
N GLY A 84 -21.44 -16.87 -10.64
CA GLY A 84 -22.33 -17.24 -11.77
C GLY A 84 -21.58 -17.73 -13.02
N LYS A 85 -22.33 -18.05 -14.09
CA LYS A 85 -21.76 -18.23 -15.43
C LYS A 85 -21.84 -16.89 -16.16
N ALA A 86 -20.69 -16.26 -16.39
CA ALA A 86 -20.64 -15.05 -17.19
C ALA A 86 -20.92 -15.38 -18.67
N LEU A 87 -21.66 -14.51 -19.37
CA LEU A 87 -22.02 -14.65 -20.79
C LEU A 87 -20.81 -14.64 -21.76
N GLY A 88 -19.60 -14.44 -21.24
CA GLY A 88 -18.39 -14.32 -22.06
C GLY A 88 -18.30 -12.97 -22.76
N ARG A 89 -17.31 -12.84 -23.64
CA ARG A 89 -17.17 -11.67 -24.52
C ARG A 89 -17.97 -11.92 -25.79
N ALA A 90 -18.63 -10.88 -26.30
CA ALA A 90 -19.31 -10.97 -27.58
C ALA A 90 -18.33 -11.37 -28.71
N LYS A 91 -18.84 -12.13 -29.69
CA LYS A 91 -18.05 -12.51 -30.87
C LYS A 91 -17.59 -11.25 -31.60
N GLY A 92 -16.29 -11.16 -31.91
CA GLY A 92 -15.67 -9.96 -32.50
C GLY A 92 -15.30 -8.86 -31.51
N PHE A 93 -15.42 -9.09 -30.20
CA PHE A 93 -15.00 -8.09 -29.20
C PHE A 93 -13.48 -7.97 -29.13
N HIS A 94 -12.96 -6.77 -29.40
CA HIS A 94 -11.55 -6.43 -29.32
C HIS A 94 -11.36 -5.23 -28.38
N PRO A 95 -10.73 -5.40 -27.20
CA PRO A 95 -10.54 -4.28 -26.27
C PRO A 95 -9.54 -3.27 -26.85
N LYS A 96 -9.83 -1.98 -26.68
CA LYS A 96 -8.89 -0.90 -27.04
C LYS A 96 -7.66 -0.95 -26.14
N SER A 97 -6.53 -0.46 -26.66
CA SER A 97 -5.30 -0.29 -25.88
C SER A 97 -5.55 0.61 -24.67
N ALA A 98 -4.90 0.31 -23.55
CA ALA A 98 -5.03 1.11 -22.33
C ALA A 98 -4.44 2.51 -22.52
N GLN A 99 -5.09 3.53 -21.96
CA GLN A 99 -4.56 4.89 -21.96
C GLN A 99 -3.22 4.92 -21.22
N ARG A 100 -2.19 5.48 -21.88
CA ARG A 100 -0.88 5.72 -21.25
C ARG A 100 -0.93 7.06 -20.52
N HIS A 101 -0.55 7.06 -19.25
CA HIS A 101 -0.42 8.28 -18.46
C HIS A 101 1.01 8.84 -18.58
N PRO A 102 1.19 10.17 -18.61
CA PRO A 102 2.52 10.77 -18.73
C PRO A 102 3.39 10.44 -17.51
N ILE A 103 4.66 10.13 -17.76
CA ILE A 103 5.65 9.89 -16.70
C ILE A 103 6.20 11.25 -16.28
N VAL A 104 6.02 11.59 -15.00
CA VAL A 104 6.57 12.83 -14.43
C VAL A 104 8.03 12.59 -14.07
N TYR A 105 8.94 13.21 -14.80
CA TYR A 105 10.37 13.25 -14.47
C TYR A 105 10.65 14.49 -13.60
N LYS A 106 11.44 14.34 -12.53
CA LYS A 106 11.92 15.48 -11.75
C LYS A 106 12.97 16.23 -12.55
N THR A 107 12.65 17.42 -13.07
CA THR A 107 13.64 18.37 -13.58
C THR A 107 14.35 19.06 -12.42
N ARG A 108 15.66 19.31 -12.56
CA ARG A 108 16.39 20.18 -11.62
C ARG A 108 15.94 21.62 -11.88
N ASN A 109 15.37 22.29 -10.89
CA ASN A 109 15.06 23.72 -10.99
C ASN A 109 16.36 24.49 -11.25
N LYS A 110 16.42 25.23 -12.36
CA LYS A 110 17.45 26.22 -12.61
C LYS A 110 17.15 27.39 -11.66
N GLN A 111 17.97 27.56 -10.63
CA GLN A 111 17.89 28.74 -9.78
C GLN A 111 18.16 29.97 -10.66
N GLU A 112 17.14 30.81 -10.86
CA GLU A 112 17.31 32.12 -11.46
C GLU A 112 18.15 32.97 -10.52
N THR A 113 19.42 33.15 -10.85
CA THR A 113 20.27 34.14 -10.19
C THR A 113 19.72 35.52 -10.55
N SER A 114 18.98 36.14 -9.62
CA SER A 114 18.62 37.55 -9.70
C SER A 114 19.90 38.39 -9.71
N LYS A 115 20.24 38.96 -10.87
CA LYS A 115 21.29 39.97 -11.00
C LYS A 115 20.80 41.23 -10.28
N THR A 116 21.34 41.53 -9.11
CA THR A 116 21.23 42.85 -8.48
C THR A 116 22.03 43.84 -9.34
N ALA A 117 21.35 44.77 -10.02
CA ALA A 117 21.99 45.90 -10.66
C ALA A 117 22.41 46.94 -9.59
N PRO A 118 23.57 47.60 -9.72
CA PRO A 118 23.98 48.63 -8.78
C PRO A 118 23.16 49.91 -9.01
N SER A 119 22.54 50.43 -7.95
CA SER A 119 21.93 51.76 -7.96
C SER A 119 23.02 52.83 -7.97
N THR A 120 22.90 53.76 -8.93
CA THR A 120 23.67 55.01 -9.04
C THR A 120 23.36 55.95 -7.89
#